data_AF-A0A1M3NKS5-F1
#
_entry.id   AF-A0A1M3NKS5-F1
#
_cell.length_a   1.000
_cell.length_b   1.000
_cell.length_c   1.000
_cell.angle_alpha   90.00
_cell.angle_beta   90.00
_cell.angle_gamma   90.00
#
_symmetry.space_group_name_H-M   'P 1'
#
loop_
_entity.id
_entity.type
_entity.pdbx_description
1 polymer ?
#
loop_
_entity_poly.entity_id
_entity_poly.type
_entity_poly.pdbx_seq_one_letter_code
_entity_poly.pdbx_strand_id
1 'polypeptide(L)'
;MLNIRLATYEASKQTAAAFWSASASAQAAGVTIALRWPILMQAAFDPFAWPARREAMRAVTEKWEAAVEGSMAAWAASASLASALVLSPGDARKLTHGLAAVSSAAMRPARKRVRGNARRLSRG
;
A
#
# COMPACT_ATOMS: atom_id res chain seq x y z
N MET A 1 23.92 -19.60 -23.28
CA MET A 1 23.21 -19.56 -21.97
C MET A 1 23.69 -18.44 -21.04
N LEU A 2 24.95 -17.98 -21.10
CA LEU A 2 25.49 -16.93 -20.23
C LEU A 2 24.78 -15.55 -20.40
N ASN A 3 24.53 -15.13 -21.65
CA ASN A 3 23.88 -13.84 -21.95
C ASN A 3 22.45 -13.72 -21.42
N ILE A 4 21.68 -14.82 -21.40
CA ILE A 4 20.30 -14.81 -20.88
C ILE A 4 20.31 -14.60 -19.37
N ARG A 5 21.24 -15.22 -18.63
CA ARG A 5 21.35 -15.04 -17.17
C ARG A 5 21.78 -13.62 -16.79
N LEU A 6 22.69 -13.02 -17.55
CA LEU A 6 23.11 -11.63 -17.37
C LEU A 6 21.94 -10.66 -17.60
N ALA A 7 21.19 -10.83 -18.68
CA ALA A 7 20.02 -10.00 -18.96
C ALA A 7 18.94 -10.11 -17.85
N THR A 8 18.67 -11.32 -17.35
CA THR A 8 17.71 -11.50 -16.23
C THR A 8 18.21 -10.92 -14.91
N TYR A 9 19.52 -10.90 -14.69
CA TYR A 9 20.12 -10.32 -13.49
C TYR A 9 20.04 -8.78 -13.49
N GLU A 10 20.31 -8.14 -14.63
CA GLU A 10 20.15 -6.69 -14.76
C GLU A 10 18.69 -6.25 -14.63
N ALA A 11 17.76 -6.98 -15.26
CA ALA A 11 16.32 -6.74 -15.11
C ALA A 11 15.86 -6.87 -13.65
N SER A 12 16.42 -7.84 -12.90
CA SER A 12 16.12 -8.03 -11.47
C SER A 12 16.67 -6.89 -10.60
N LYS A 13 17.85 -6.35 -10.94
CA LYS A 13 18.41 -5.16 -10.26
C LYS A 13 17.55 -3.92 -10.49
N GLN A 14 17.14 -3.68 -11.74
CA GLN A 14 16.31 -2.53 -12.08
C GLN A 14 14.94 -2.59 -11.38
N THR A 15 14.29 -3.76 -11.36
CA THR A 15 13.02 -3.94 -10.64
C THR A 15 13.16 -3.78 -9.13
N ALA A 16 14.25 -4.26 -8.53
CA ALA A 16 14.52 -4.05 -7.12
C ALA A 16 14.75 -2.56 -6.79
N ALA A 17 15.53 -1.83 -7.59
CA ALA A 17 15.78 -0.41 -7.41
C ALA A 17 14.49 0.42 -7.52
N ALA A 18 13.65 0.11 -8.53
CA ALA A 18 12.35 0.75 -8.71
C ALA A 18 11.42 0.51 -7.51
N PHE A 19 11.41 -0.72 -6.96
CA PHE A 19 10.62 -1.04 -5.78
C PHE A 19 11.05 -0.23 -4.54
N TRP A 20 12.35 -0.13 -4.27
CA TRP A 20 12.84 0.63 -3.12
C TRP A 20 12.55 2.13 -3.25
N SER A 21 12.73 2.69 -4.45
CA SER A 21 12.35 4.08 -4.74
C SER A 21 10.85 4.31 -4.52
N ALA A 22 9.99 3.43 -5.05
CA ALA A 22 8.55 3.51 -4.86
C ALA A 22 8.14 3.39 -3.38
N SER A 23 8.79 2.51 -2.61
CA SER A 23 8.56 2.35 -1.18
C SER A 23 8.94 3.61 -0.40
N ALA A 24 10.07 4.23 -0.71
CA ALA A 24 10.49 5.48 -0.09
C ALA A 24 9.52 6.64 -0.40
N SER A 25 9.07 6.74 -1.66
CA SER A 25 8.05 7.73 -2.05
C SER A 25 6.71 7.49 -1.36
N ALA A 26 6.28 6.24 -1.21
CA ALA A 26 5.05 5.89 -0.50
C ALA A 26 5.10 6.29 0.98
N GLN A 27 6.26 6.10 1.64
CA GLN A 27 6.47 6.53 3.02
C GLN A 27 6.42 8.06 3.15
N ALA A 28 7.11 8.80 2.28
CA ALA A 28 7.11 10.26 2.28
C ALA A 28 5.71 10.84 2.04
N ALA A 29 4.95 10.24 1.11
CA ALA A 29 3.56 10.58 0.87
C ALA A 29 2.68 10.29 2.11
N GLY A 30 2.86 9.14 2.74
CA GLY A 30 2.15 8.77 3.98
C GLY A 30 2.36 9.77 5.11
N VAL A 31 3.62 10.16 5.36
CA VAL A 31 3.97 11.19 6.37
C VAL A 31 3.34 12.54 6.03
N THR A 32 3.40 12.96 4.76
CA THR A 32 2.80 14.23 4.31
C THR A 32 1.29 14.26 4.52
N ILE A 33 0.60 13.17 4.18
CA ILE A 33 -0.85 13.04 4.38
C ILE A 33 -1.18 13.07 5.87
N ALA A 34 -0.43 12.34 6.71
CA ALA A 34 -0.62 12.34 8.15
C ALA A 34 -0.43 13.74 8.76
N LEU A 35 0.57 14.50 8.31
CA LEU A 35 0.81 15.87 8.77
C LEU A 35 -0.26 16.86 8.31
N ARG A 36 -0.84 16.68 7.13
CA ARG A 36 -1.93 17.54 6.61
C ARG A 36 -3.31 17.18 7.16
N TRP A 37 -3.43 16.01 7.78
CA TRP A 37 -4.68 15.49 8.30
C TRP A 37 -5.40 16.42 9.30
N PRO A 38 -4.73 17.00 10.31
CA PRO A 38 -5.41 17.86 11.28
C PRO A 38 -6.08 19.08 10.64
N ILE A 39 -5.48 19.65 9.59
CA ILE A 39 -6.05 20.78 8.83
C ILE A 39 -7.27 20.32 8.01
N LEU A 40 -7.21 19.13 7.41
CA LEU A 40 -8.34 18.56 6.67
C LEU A 40 -9.49 18.21 7.62
N MET A 41 -9.18 17.79 8.84
CA MET A 41 -10.17 17.56 9.90
C MET A 41 -10.77 18.86 10.41
N GLN A 42 -9.98 19.92 10.63
CA GLN A 42 -10.51 21.24 11.01
C GLN A 42 -11.45 21.81 9.94
N ALA A 43 -11.07 21.70 8.66
CA ALA A 43 -11.93 22.06 7.54
C ALA A 43 -13.20 21.20 7.44
N ALA A 44 -13.29 20.08 8.16
CA ALA A 44 -14.48 19.23 8.24
C ALA A 44 -15.45 19.62 9.38
N PHE A 45 -15.05 20.49 10.32
CA PHE A 45 -15.87 20.93 11.47
C PHE A 45 -16.70 22.21 11.19
N ASP A 46 -16.83 22.64 9.93
CA ASP A 46 -17.70 23.79 9.56
C ASP A 46 -19.19 23.50 9.89
N PRO A 47 -19.91 24.34 10.65
CA PRO A 47 -21.23 24.01 11.18
C PRO A 47 -22.40 23.82 10.18
N PHE A 48 -22.23 24.09 8.87
CA PHE A 48 -23.37 24.20 7.93
C PHE A 48 -23.72 22.97 7.06
N ALA A 49 -23.02 21.82 7.18
CA ALA A 49 -23.26 20.65 6.32
C ALA A 49 -23.26 19.32 7.10
N TRP A 50 -24.34 18.99 7.82
CA TRP A 50 -24.31 17.93 8.87
C TRP A 50 -24.51 16.47 8.39
N PRO A 51 -25.49 16.11 7.52
CA PRO A 51 -25.77 14.70 7.21
C PRO A 51 -24.85 14.07 6.15
N ALA A 52 -24.67 14.73 4.99
CA ALA A 52 -23.82 14.22 3.90
C ALA A 52 -22.33 14.17 4.26
N ARG A 53 -21.92 15.00 5.23
CA ARG A 53 -20.53 15.16 5.62
C ARG A 53 -20.09 14.20 6.72
N ARG A 54 -21.00 13.74 7.58
CA ARG A 54 -20.73 12.66 8.54
C ARG A 54 -20.42 11.35 7.80
N GLU A 55 -21.13 11.08 6.71
CA GLU A 55 -20.84 9.94 5.84
C GLU A 55 -19.53 10.13 5.06
N ALA A 56 -19.26 11.34 4.57
CA ALA A 56 -17.96 11.65 3.94
C ALA A 56 -16.80 11.45 4.91
N MET A 57 -16.92 11.91 6.16
CA MET A 57 -15.91 11.73 7.20
C MET A 57 -15.69 10.25 7.53
N ARG A 58 -16.78 9.49 7.67
CA ARG A 58 -16.70 8.05 7.91
C ARG A 58 -16.01 7.31 6.76
N ALA A 59 -16.32 7.69 5.51
CA ALA A 59 -15.68 7.10 4.34
C ALA A 59 -14.18 7.43 4.28
N VAL A 60 -13.77 8.64 4.70
CA VAL A 60 -12.36 9.03 4.74
C VAL A 60 -11.62 8.29 5.86
N THR A 61 -12.19 8.20 7.07
CA THR A 61 -11.57 7.45 8.18
C THR A 61 -11.42 5.97 7.83
N GLU A 62 -12.44 5.34 7.22
CA GLU A 62 -12.38 3.95 6.77
C GLU A 62 -11.29 3.70 5.71
N LYS A 63 -11.14 4.63 4.75
CA LYS A 63 -10.07 4.57 3.75
C LYS A 63 -8.70 4.73 4.39
N TRP A 64 -8.58 5.57 5.41
CA TRP A 64 -7.32 5.79 6.09
C TRP A 64 -6.92 4.58 6.95
N GLU A 65 -7.83 4.04 7.74
CA GLU A 65 -7.59 2.78 8.46
C GLU A 65 -7.14 1.66 7.49
N ALA A 66 -7.70 1.62 6.28
CA ALA A 66 -7.32 0.62 5.28
C ALA A 66 -5.91 0.87 4.74
N ALA A 67 -5.54 2.13 4.52
CA ALA A 67 -4.21 2.48 4.04
C ALA A 67 -3.14 2.30 5.14
N VAL A 68 -3.44 2.56 6.42
CA VAL A 68 -2.52 2.26 7.54
C VAL A 68 -2.34 0.75 7.69
N GLU A 69 -3.44 -0.01 7.79
CA GLU A 69 -3.40 -1.49 7.90
C GLU A 69 -2.68 -2.10 6.68
N GLY A 70 -2.94 -1.57 5.48
CA GLY A 70 -2.29 -1.99 4.24
C GLY A 70 -0.79 -1.69 4.24
N SER A 71 -0.39 -0.51 4.72
CA SER A 71 1.02 -0.12 4.82
C SER A 71 1.78 -0.99 5.81
N MET A 72 1.19 -1.31 6.97
CA MET A 72 1.81 -2.22 7.94
C MET A 72 1.94 -3.64 7.39
N ALA A 73 0.91 -4.14 6.71
CA ALA A 73 0.95 -5.46 6.08
C ALA A 73 1.99 -5.52 4.94
N ALA A 74 2.08 -4.46 4.14
CA ALA A 74 3.10 -4.32 3.09
C ALA A 74 4.52 -4.27 3.67
N TRP A 75 4.71 -3.58 4.80
CA TRP A 75 5.99 -3.51 5.50
C TRP A 75 6.45 -4.89 5.97
N ALA A 76 5.57 -5.63 6.65
CA ALA A 76 5.87 -6.98 7.11
C ALA A 76 6.20 -7.93 5.94
N ALA A 77 5.45 -7.86 4.84
CA ALA A 77 5.73 -8.63 3.64
C ALA A 77 7.06 -8.22 2.96
N SER A 78 7.40 -6.93 2.99
CA SER A 78 8.65 -6.41 2.42
C SER A 78 9.86 -6.88 3.23
N ALA A 79 9.75 -6.92 4.56
CA ALA A 79 10.77 -7.50 5.43
C ALA A 79 10.97 -9.00 5.13
N SER A 80 9.89 -9.74 4.92
CA SER A 80 9.96 -11.15 4.52
C SER A 80 10.64 -11.34 3.15
N LEU A 81 10.32 -10.50 2.16
CA LEU A 81 10.98 -10.48 0.86
C LEU A 81 12.48 -10.18 1.00
N ALA A 82 12.86 -9.17 1.79
CA ALA A 82 14.26 -8.83 2.03
C ALA A 82 15.03 -10.03 2.62
N SER A 83 14.48 -10.68 3.65
CA SER A 83 15.08 -11.89 4.24
C SER A 83 15.22 -13.03 3.22
N ALA A 84 14.21 -13.23 2.36
CA ALA A 84 14.24 -14.28 1.34
C ALA A 84 15.32 -14.03 0.26
N LEU A 85 15.56 -12.75 -0.09
CA LEU A 85 16.60 -12.36 -1.05
C LEU A 85 18.01 -12.45 -0.46
N VAL A 86 18.17 -12.19 0.85
CA VAL A 86 19.45 -12.42 1.55
C VAL A 86 19.81 -13.90 1.55
N LEU A 87 18.84 -14.79 1.83
CA LEU A 87 19.05 -16.25 1.84
C LEU A 87 19.24 -16.86 0.44
N SER A 88 18.85 -16.16 -0.63
CA SER A 88 18.96 -16.65 -2.01
C SER A 88 19.24 -15.49 -2.97
N PRO A 89 20.49 -15.00 -3.00
CA PRO A 89 20.86 -13.84 -3.80
C PRO A 89 20.65 -14.13 -5.29
N GLY A 90 19.96 -13.22 -6.00
CA GLY A 90 19.77 -13.32 -7.45
C GLY A 90 18.66 -14.27 -7.91
N ASP A 91 17.87 -14.83 -7.00
CA ASP A 91 16.68 -15.61 -7.37
C ASP A 91 15.54 -14.69 -7.85
N ALA A 92 15.45 -14.53 -9.17
CA ALA A 92 14.44 -13.71 -9.82
C ALA A 92 13.00 -14.18 -9.50
N ARG A 93 12.77 -15.47 -9.25
CA ARG A 93 11.43 -15.99 -8.91
C ARG A 93 11.01 -15.54 -7.52
N LYS A 94 11.92 -15.60 -6.54
CA LYS A 94 11.66 -15.11 -5.18
C LYS A 94 11.40 -13.61 -5.16
N LEU A 95 12.14 -12.84 -5.96
CA LEU A 95 11.88 -11.42 -6.15
C LEU A 95 10.46 -11.17 -6.68
N THR A 96 10.07 -11.80 -7.80
CA THR A 96 8.74 -11.61 -8.39
C THR A 96 7.61 -12.06 -7.46
N HIS A 97 7.74 -13.22 -6.81
CA HIS A 97 6.73 -13.72 -5.89
C HIS A 97 6.61 -12.85 -4.63
N GLY A 98 7.73 -12.39 -4.07
CA GLY A 98 7.71 -11.52 -2.89
C GLY A 98 7.13 -10.15 -3.20
N LEU A 99 7.43 -9.56 -4.37
CA LEU A 99 6.80 -8.30 -4.80
C LEU A 99 5.28 -8.43 -4.98
N ALA A 100 4.81 -9.56 -5.54
CA ALA A 100 3.39 -9.87 -5.63
C ALA A 100 2.75 -10.03 -4.24
N ALA A 101 3.44 -10.66 -3.29
CA ALA A 101 2.97 -10.80 -1.92
C ALA A 101 2.87 -9.46 -1.19
N VAL A 102 3.87 -8.58 -1.34
CA VAL A 102 3.85 -7.21 -0.80
C VAL A 102 2.66 -6.42 -1.34
N SER A 103 2.46 -6.45 -2.66
CA SER A 103 1.35 -5.75 -3.32
C SER A 103 -0.01 -6.28 -2.87
N SER A 104 -0.14 -7.61 -2.76
CA SER A 104 -1.36 -8.26 -2.27
C SER A 104 -1.66 -7.88 -0.81
N ALA A 105 -0.64 -7.87 0.05
CA ALA A 105 -0.77 -7.47 1.46
C ALA A 105 -1.21 -6.01 1.58
N ALA A 106 -0.62 -5.10 0.79
CA ALA A 106 -0.99 -3.70 0.75
C ALA A 106 -2.45 -3.46 0.37
N MET A 107 -2.97 -4.22 -0.61
CA MET A 107 -4.32 -4.03 -1.14
C MET A 107 -5.42 -4.74 -0.35
N ARG A 108 -5.08 -5.75 0.47
CA ARG A 108 -6.07 -6.61 1.14
C ARG A 108 -7.05 -5.83 2.03
N PRO A 109 -6.63 -4.85 2.86
CA PRO A 109 -7.56 -4.08 3.70
C PRO A 109 -8.51 -3.20 2.88
N ALA A 110 -7.99 -2.56 1.82
CA ALA A 110 -8.80 -1.76 0.90
C ALA A 110 -9.87 -2.62 0.21
N ARG A 111 -9.50 -3.81 -0.30
CA ARG A 111 -10.44 -4.75 -0.92
C ARG A 111 -11.53 -5.20 0.06
N LYS A 112 -11.18 -5.47 1.33
CA LYS A 112 -12.13 -5.86 2.37
C LYS A 112 -13.16 -4.75 2.63
N ARG A 113 -12.71 -3.50 2.75
CA ARG A 113 -13.61 -2.35 2.98
C ARG A 113 -14.46 -2.01 1.76
N VAL A 114 -13.92 -2.04 0.54
CA VAL A 114 -14.70 -1.86 -0.70
C VAL A 114 -15.82 -2.90 -0.80
N ARG A 115 -15.52 -4.18 -0.52
CA ARG A 115 -16.52 -5.25 -0.53
C ARG A 115 -17.57 -5.09 0.57
N GLY A 116 -17.17 -4.59 1.74
CA GLY A 116 -18.09 -4.25 2.84
C GLY A 116 -19.05 -3.12 2.47
N ASN A 117 -18.52 -2.05 1.87
CA ASN A 117 -19.29 -0.88 1.46
C ASN A 117 -20.24 -1.22 0.30
N ALA A 118 -19.80 -1.98 -0.69
CA ALA A 118 -20.67 -2.48 -1.76
C ALA A 118 -21.86 -3.28 -1.21
N ARG A 119 -21.64 -4.14 -0.20
CA ARG A 119 -22.72 -4.92 0.45
C ARG A 119 -23.67 -4.06 1.27
N ARG A 120 -23.21 -2.95 1.84
CA ARG A 120 -24.06 -2.00 2.59
C ARG A 120 -24.91 -1.18 1.62
N LEU A 121 -24.31 -0.65 0.57
CA LEU A 121 -24.99 0.14 -0.46
C LEU A 121 -25.96 -0.69 -1.30
N SER A 122 -25.76 -2.01 -1.42
CA SER A 122 -26.72 -2.91 -2.07
C SER A 122 -27.89 -3.34 -1.18
N ARG A 123 -27.92 -2.93 0.10
CA ARG A 123 -28.91 -3.34 1.11
C ARG A 123 -29.64 -2.17 1.77
N GLY A 124 -29.21 -0.93 1.51
CA GLY A 124 -29.92 0.29 1.88
C GLY A 124 -30.68 0.82 0.67
#